data_AF-A0A3D4W5N1-F1
#
_entry.id   AF-A0A3D4W5N1-F1
#
_cell.length_a   1.000
_cell.length_b   1.000
_cell.length_c   1.000
_cell.angle_alpha   90.00
_cell.angle_beta   90.00
_cell.angle_gamma   90.00
#
_symmetry.space_group_name_H-M   'P 1'
#
loop_
_entity.id
_entity.type
_entity.pdbx_description
1 polymer ?
#
loop_
_entity_poly.entity_id
_entity_poly.type
_entity_poly.pdbx_seq_one_letter_code
_entity_poly.pdbx_strand_id
1 'polypeptide(L)' 'MNYATIKYYDIANGPGVRTSIFVSGCRHHCPGCFNEVAWDF' A
#
# COMPACT_ATOMS: atom_id res chain seq x y z
N MET A 1 14.16 2.11 -1.11
CA MET A 1 12.79 1.70 -0.73
C MET A 1 11.89 2.79 -1.22
N ASN A 2 11.21 2.55 -2.34
CA ASN A 2 10.29 3.51 -2.92
C ASN A 2 8.93 3.34 -2.20
N TYR A 3 8.27 4.46 -1.92
CA TYR A 3 6.96 4.47 -1.28
C TYR A 3 5.97 5.19 -2.17
N ALA A 4 4.76 4.64 -2.26
CA ALA A 4 3.69 5.22 -3.07
C ALA A 4 2.93 6.29 -2.27
N THR A 5 2.62 5.99 -1.01
CA THR A 5 1.82 6.90 -0.18
C THR A 5 2.00 6.62 1.30
N ILE A 6 1.89 7.68 2.09
CA ILE A 6 1.77 7.61 3.55
C ILE A 6 0.40 8.15 3.93
N LYS A 7 -0.38 7.35 4.67
CA LYS A 7 -1.65 7.77 5.26
C LYS A 7 -1.46 7.92 6.75
N TYR A 8 -1.51 9.15 7.27
CA TYR A 8 -1.24 9.43 8.68
C TYR A 8 -2.35 9.01 9.64
N TYR A 9 -3.60 8.97 9.17
CA TYR A 9 -4.79 8.67 9.97
C TYR A 9 -5.65 7.58 9.31
N ASP A 10 -5.06 6.41 9.12
CA ASP A 10 -5.69 5.24 8.53
C ASP A 10 -6.48 4.45 9.59
N ILE A 11 -7.75 4.20 9.30
CA ILE A 11 -8.67 3.41 10.13
C ILE A 11 -9.07 2.08 9.46
N ALA A 12 -8.64 1.87 8.21
CA ALA A 12 -9.03 0.71 7.42
C ALA A 12 -8.03 -0.45 7.56
N ASN A 13 -6.75 -0.15 7.83
CA ASN A 13 -5.67 -1.13 7.86
C ASN A 13 -5.26 -1.55 9.29
N GLY A 14 -6.26 -1.79 10.14
CA GLY A 14 -6.09 -2.35 11.48
C GLY A 14 -6.88 -1.61 12.56
N PRO A 15 -6.92 -2.11 13.81
CA PRO A 15 -7.67 -1.49 14.88
C PRO A 15 -7.10 -0.11 15.29
N GLY A 16 -7.97 0.87 15.49
CA GLY A 16 -7.63 2.23 15.89
C GLY A 16 -7.20 3.14 14.72
N VAL A 17 -6.66 4.31 15.05
CA VAL A 17 -6.08 5.25 14.06
C VAL A 17 -4.58 4.99 13.93
N ARG A 18 -4.09 4.79 12.70
CA ARG A 18 -2.70 4.41 12.43
C ARG A 18 -2.07 5.25 11.34
N THR A 19 -0.75 5.35 11.37
CA THR A 19 0.02 5.77 10.20
C THR A 19 0.40 4.55 9.38
N SER A 20 -0.11 4.45 8.15
CA SER A 20 0.19 3.39 7.20
C SER A 20 1.14 3.90 6.12
N ILE A 21 2.19 3.13 5.84
CA ILE A 21 3.09 3.36 4.70
C ILE A 21 2.85 2.28 3.63
N PHE A 22 2.50 2.72 2.42
CA PHE A 22 2.35 1.85 1.27
C PHE A 22 3.64 1.91 0.44
N VAL A 23 4.34 0.79 0.33
CA VAL A 23 5.57 0.65 -0.45
C VAL A 23 5.28 0.22 -1.89
N SER A 24 6.14 0.60 -2.83
CA SER A 24 6.05 0.14 -4.23
C SER A 24 6.96 -1.07 -4.48
N GLY A 25 6.58 -1.90 -5.46
CA GLY A 25 7.26 -3.13 -5.85
C GLY A 25 6.53 -4.39 -5.39
N CYS A 26 5.87 -5.11 -6.31
CA CYS A 26 5.20 -6.38 -6.00
C CYS A 26 5.30 -7.38 -7.14
N ARG A 27 5.93 -8.54 -6.90
CA ARG A 27 6.16 -9.56 -7.94
C ARG A 27 4.98 -10.49 -8.21
N HIS A 28 3.92 -10.40 -7.41
CA HIS A 28 2.81 -11.36 -7.48
C HIS A 28 1.83 -11.08 -8.62
N HIS A 29 1.67 -9.81 -9.01
CA HIS A 29 0.75 -9.36 -10.07
C HIS A 29 -0.61 -10.08 -10.05
N CYS A 30 -1.24 -10.14 -8.87
CA CYS A 30 -2.48 -10.88 -8.67
C CYS A 30 -3.60 -10.35 -9.59
N PRO A 31 -4.45 -11.23 -10.18
CA PRO A 31 -5.60 -10.79 -10.94
C PRO A 31 -6.56 -9.92 -10.11
N GLY A 32 -6.91 -8.73 -10.61
CA GLY A 32 -7.81 -7.79 -9.92
C GLY A 32 -7.18 -7.13 -8.70
N CYS A 33 -5.88 -6.84 -8.75
CA CYS A 33 -5.20 -6.20 -7.64
C CYS A 33 -5.74 -4.77 -7.42
N PHE A 34 -6.03 -4.41 -6.18
CA PHE A 34 -6.49 -3.06 -5.89
C PHE A 34 -5.39 -1.98 -6.09
N ASN A 35 -4.12 -2.39 -6.10
CA ASN A 35 -2.95 -1.51 -6.17
C ASN A 35 -2.01 -1.89 -7.32
N GLU A 36 -2.53 -2.16 -8.51
CA GLU A 36 -1.72 -2.47 -9.71
C GLU A 36 -0.69 -1.38 -10.01
N VAL A 37 -1.04 -0.12 -9.74
CA VAL A 37 -0.14 1.04 -9.89
C VAL A 37 1.12 0.96 -9.01
N ALA A 38 1.15 0.09 -8.00
CA ALA A 38 2.27 -0.08 -7.08
C ALA A 38 3.15 -1.29 -7.40
N TRP A 39 2.94 -1.98 -8.53
CA TRP A 39 3.72 -3.16 -8.92
C TRP A 39 5.17 -2.83 -9.28
N ASP A 40 5.38 -1.67 -9.89
CA ASP A 40 6.69 -1.20 -10.30
C ASP A 40 7.56 -0.81 -9.10
N PHE A 41 8.86 -1.04 -9.24
CA PHE A 41 9.85 -0.84 -8.18
C PHE A 41 10.32 0.60 -8.10
#